data_AF-A0A536P0Q4-F1
#
_entry.id   AF-A0A536P0Q4-F1
#
_cell.length_a   1.000
_cell.length_b   1.000
_cell.length_c   1.000
_cell.angle_alpha   90.00
_cell.angle_beta   90.00
_cell.angle_gamma   90.00
#
_symmetry.space_group_name_H-M   'P 1'
#
loop_
_entity.id
_entity.type
_entity.pdbx_description
1 polymer ?
#
loop_
_entity_poly.entity_id
_entity_poly.type
_entity_poly.pdbx_seq_one_letter_code
_entity_poly.pdbx_strand_id
1 'polypeptide(L)' 'MPSTSRLAIIAHDGKKADLVAFAVFNRERLAEFQLVATSS' A
#
# COMPACT_ATOMS: atom_id res chain seq x y z
N MET A 1 -6.23 -22.60 -4.46
CA MET A 1 -5.52 -21.41 -4.96
C MET A 1 -5.04 -20.63 -3.75
N PRO A 2 -3.76 -20.24 -3.63
CA PRO A 2 -3.35 -19.38 -2.52
C PRO A 2 -4.12 -18.07 -2.63
N SER A 3 -4.87 -17.71 -1.59
CA SER A 3 -5.60 -16.44 -1.55
C SER A 3 -4.61 -15.34 -1.20
N THR A 4 -4.23 -14.54 -2.18
CA THR A 4 -3.43 -13.33 -1.96
C THR A 4 -4.15 -12.43 -0.93
N SER A 5 -3.50 -12.17 0.20
CA SER A 5 -4.06 -11.32 1.24
C SER A 5 -4.24 -9.89 0.73
N ARG A 6 -5.37 -9.26 1.07
CA ARG A 6 -5.64 -7.87 0.75
C ARG A 6 -5.10 -6.95 1.84
N LEU A 7 -4.41 -5.89 1.45
CA LEU A 7 -3.84 -4.91 2.36
C LEU A 7 -4.33 -3.51 2.01
N ALA A 8 -5.00 -2.86 2.96
CA ALA A 8 -5.38 -1.46 2.82
C ALA A 8 -4.22 -0.55 3.22
N ILE A 9 -3.93 0.46 2.40
CA ILE A 9 -2.97 1.54 2.73
C ILE A 9 -3.70 2.88 2.71
N ILE A 10 -3.59 3.64 3.81
CA ILE A 10 -4.34 4.87 4.03
C ILE A 10 -3.40 5.89 4.65
N ALA A 11 -3.48 7.14 4.19
CA ALA A 11 -2.81 8.28 4.78
C ALA A 11 -3.73 9.49 4.80
N HIS A 12 -3.63 10.27 5.86
CA HIS A 12 -4.13 11.65 5.87
C HIS A 12 -3.39 12.49 4.83
N ASP A 13 -3.97 13.62 4.41
CA ASP A 13 -3.43 14.46 3.33
C ASP A 13 -1.96 14.85 3.54
N GLY A 14 -1.59 15.26 4.75
CA GLY A 14 -0.21 15.59 5.11
C GLY A 14 0.78 14.43 5.10
N LYS A 15 0.33 13.21 4.80
CA LYS A 15 1.13 11.96 4.84
C LYS A 15 1.07 11.14 3.56
N LYS A 16 0.34 11.59 2.53
CA LYS A 16 0.24 10.87 1.25
C LYS A 16 1.61 10.67 0.60
N ALA A 17 2.46 11.69 0.59
CA ALA A 17 3.83 11.58 0.05
C ALA A 17 4.70 10.59 0.83
N ASP A 18 4.64 10.63 2.17
CA ASP A 18 5.35 9.71 3.05
C ASP A 18 4.89 8.25 2.82
N LEU A 19 3.57 8.03 2.65
CA LEU A 19 3.01 6.71 2.36
C LEU A 19 3.49 6.17 1.00
N VAL A 20 3.56 7.02 -0.03
CA VAL A 20 4.11 6.63 -1.33
C VAL A 20 5.59 6.28 -1.21
N ALA A 21 6.39 7.08 -0.50
CA ALA A 21 7.80 6.80 -0.26
C ALA A 21 8.00 5.46 0.46
N PHE A 22 7.20 5.20 1.50
CA PHE A 22 7.17 3.90 2.19
C PHE A 22 6.82 2.75 1.23
N ALA A 23 5.82 2.91 0.38
CA ALA A 23 5.38 1.86 -0.54
C ALA A 23 6.43 1.56 -1.62
N VAL A 24 7.12 2.59 -2.12
CA VAL A 24 8.23 2.43 -3.07
C VAL A 24 9.40 1.70 -2.41
N PHE A 25 9.77 2.07 -1.19
CA PHE A 25 10.85 1.42 -0.45
C PHE A 25 10.55 -0.07 -0.20
N ASN A 26 9.31 -0.42 0.13
CA ASN A 26 8.89 -1.79 0.43
C ASN A 26 8.26 -2.54 -0.76
N ARG A 27 8.53 -2.11 -2.00
CA ARG A 27 7.80 -2.59 -3.20
C ARG A 27 7.78 -4.12 -3.36
N GLU A 28 8.88 -4.79 -3.03
CA GLU A 28 9.01 -6.24 -3.20
C GLU A 28 8.09 -6.97 -2.23
N ARG A 29 8.09 -6.55 -0.95
CA ARG A 29 7.24 -7.12 0.08
C ARG A 29 5.76 -6.82 -0.17
N LEU A 30 5.45 -5.61 -0.64
CA LEU A 30 4.08 -5.20 -0.92
C LEU A 30 3.50 -5.88 -2.18
N ALA A 31 4.35 -6.33 -3.12
CA ALA A 31 3.93 -7.08 -4.30
C ALA A 31 3.32 -8.45 -3.97
N GLU A 32 3.55 -8.97 -2.76
CA GLU A 32 2.94 -10.22 -2.28
C GLU A 32 1.45 -10.05 -1.90
N PHE A 33 0.95 -8.82 -1.86
CA PHE A 33 -0.42 -8.49 -1.43
C PHE A 33 -1.22 -7.84 -2.56
N GLN A 34 -2.54 -7.98 -2.48
CA GLN A 34 -3.44 -7.14 -3.25
C GLN A 34 -3.64 -5.81 -2.50
N LEU A 35 -2.94 -4.76 -2.92
CA LEU A 35 -3.05 -3.44 -2.33
C LEU A 35 -4.40 -2.78 -2.68
N VAL A 36 -5.03 -2.17 -1.68
CA VAL A 36 -6.23 -1.34 -1.81
C VAL A 36 -5.97 0.00 -1.13
N ALA A 37 -6.38 1.10 -1.77
CA ALA A 37 -6.24 2.44 -1.22
C ALA A 37 -7.55 3.20 -1.34
N THR A 38 -7.76 4.20 -0.50
CA THR A 38 -8.88 5.12 -0.64
C THR A 38 -8.62 6.10 -1.78
N SER A 39 -9.68 6.52 -2.47
CA SER A 39 -9.61 7.68 -3.38
C SER A 39 -9.46 8.97 -2.55
N SER A 40 -8.88 9.98 -3.18
CA SER A 40 -8.41 11.27 -2.65
C SER A 40 -9.17 11.81 -1.45
#